data_AF-A0A3D2VWE7-F1
#
_entry.id   AF-A0A3D2VWE7-F1
#
_cell.length_a   1.000
_cell.length_b   1.000
_cell.length_c   1.000
_cell.angle_alpha   90.00
_cell.angle_beta   90.00
_cell.angle_gamma   90.00
#
_symmetry.space_group_name_H-M   'P 1'
#
loop_
_entity.id
_entity.type
_entity.pdbx_description
1 polymer ?
#
loop_
_entity_poly.entity_id
_entity_poly.type
_entity_poly.pdbx_seq_one_letter_code
_entity_poly.pdbx_strand_id
1 'polypeptide(L)'
;APEVKFPAPVEDCVAAALWAQEHARALRVDPSKIALGGASAGANLAMAATLMMRDGGLALPRFLLLLYGVYAMRTDTESYRLFGDGNYGLGAEALDFFMSLYLRDAADRANPLASPVLADLRGLPPAFVAIAGLDPLRDDSRALTHELRAAGVAVEREH
;
A
#
# COMPACT_ATOMS: atom_id res chain seq x y z
N ALA A 1 -15.85 -0.02 3.27
CA ALA A 1 -16.34 0.24 1.92
C ALA A 1 -17.34 -0.86 1.58
N PRO A 2 -18.52 -0.53 1.02
CA PRO A 2 -18.83 0.70 0.29
C PRO A 2 -19.39 1.87 1.11
N GLU A 3 -19.66 1.71 2.41
CA GLU A 3 -20.23 2.74 3.29
C GLU A 3 -19.33 3.98 3.38
N VAL A 4 -18.02 3.72 3.40
CA VAL A 4 -16.96 4.72 3.35
C VAL A 4 -16.00 4.30 2.23
N LYS A 5 -15.89 5.15 1.22
CA LYS A 5 -15.05 4.96 0.02
C LYS A 5 -13.72 5.72 0.13
N PHE A 6 -12.80 5.43 -0.79
CA PHE A 6 -11.57 6.20 -0.97
C PHE A 6 -11.83 7.72 -1.02
N PRO A 7 -10.99 8.58 -0.41
CA PRO A 7 -9.74 8.28 0.29
C PRO A 7 -9.87 8.10 1.81
N ALA A 8 -11.06 8.12 2.39
CA ALA A 8 -11.22 8.15 3.85
C ALA A 8 -10.52 6.98 4.61
N PRO A 9 -10.47 5.74 4.12
CA PRO A 9 -9.67 4.70 4.78
C PRO A 9 -8.16 5.02 4.87
N VAL A 10 -7.62 5.80 3.92
CA VAL A 10 -6.23 6.29 3.98
C VAL A 10 -6.07 7.33 5.08
N GLU A 11 -7.03 8.26 5.18
CA GLU A 11 -7.06 9.32 6.20
C GLU A 11 -7.12 8.72 7.62
N ASP A 12 -7.91 7.66 7.81
CA ASP A 12 -7.97 6.91 9.08
C ASP A 12 -6.62 6.28 9.44
N CYS A 13 -5.89 5.72 8.46
CA CYS A 13 -4.54 5.21 8.68
C CYS A 13 -3.55 6.31 9.08
N VAL A 14 -3.64 7.50 8.47
CA VAL A 14 -2.83 8.66 8.87
C VAL A 14 -3.16 9.08 10.30
N ALA A 15 -4.45 9.22 10.63
CA ALA A 15 -4.89 9.58 11.97
C ALA A 15 -4.39 8.58 13.03
N ALA A 16 -4.47 7.28 12.74
CA ALA A 16 -3.96 6.24 13.62
C ALA A 16 -2.44 6.30 13.79
N ALA A 17 -1.69 6.56 12.72
CA ALA A 17 -0.23 6.70 12.77
C ALA A 17 0.21 7.88 13.64
N LEU A 18 -0.41 9.05 13.43
CA LEU A 18 -0.14 10.26 14.22
C LEU A 18 -0.52 10.05 15.69
N TRP A 19 -1.69 9.45 15.94
CA TRP A 19 -2.12 9.15 17.30
C TRP A 19 -1.12 8.23 18.02
N ALA A 20 -0.64 7.18 17.35
CA ALA A 20 0.38 6.29 17.93
C ALA A 20 1.70 7.02 18.24
N GLN A 21 2.11 7.97 17.41
CA GLN A 21 3.29 8.81 17.65
C GLN A 21 3.09 9.74 18.86
N GLU A 22 1.95 10.43 18.93
CA GLU A 22 1.60 11.35 20.02
C GLU A 22 1.43 10.63 21.37
N HIS A 23 0.89 9.41 21.33
CA HIS A 23 0.58 8.61 22.52
C HIS A 23 1.60 7.49 22.80
N ALA A 24 2.79 7.55 22.18
CA ALA A 24 3.82 6.51 22.31
C ALA A 24 4.18 6.18 23.77
N ARG A 25 4.22 7.18 24.66
CA ARG A 25 4.45 6.98 26.10
C ARG A 25 3.36 6.13 26.75
N ALA A 26 2.09 6.38 26.42
CA ALA A 26 0.97 5.62 26.95
C ALA A 26 0.99 4.17 26.42
N LEU A 27 1.39 4.00 25.16
CA LEU A 27 1.58 2.70 24.51
C LEU A 27 2.86 1.97 24.97
N ARG A 28 3.74 2.63 25.73
CA ARG A 28 5.07 2.12 26.15
C ARG A 28 5.95 1.73 24.97
N VAL A 29 5.89 2.50 23.88
CA VAL A 29 6.72 2.35 22.68
C VAL A 29 7.62 3.56 22.48
N ASP A 30 8.69 3.39 21.72
CA ASP A 30 9.59 4.47 21.30
C ASP A 30 8.97 5.19 20.09
N PRO A 31 8.60 6.49 20.19
CA PRO A 31 7.97 7.22 19.09
C PRO A 31 8.87 7.33 17.84
N SER A 32 10.19 7.15 17.99
CA SER A 32 11.13 7.16 16.86
C SER A 32 11.21 5.82 16.11
N LYS A 33 10.55 4.77 16.62
CA LYS A 33 10.59 3.39 16.10
C LYS A 33 9.22 2.84 15.72
N ILE A 34 8.33 3.71 15.25
CA ILE A 34 7.02 3.32 14.76
C ILE A 34 7.13 2.95 13.28
N ALA A 35 6.61 1.79 12.91
CA ALA A 35 6.50 1.34 11.51
C ALA A 35 5.03 1.31 11.09
N LEU A 36 4.78 1.50 9.79
CA LEU A 36 3.48 1.18 9.19
C LEU A 36 3.61 -0.07 8.33
N GLY A 37 2.54 -0.84 8.27
CA GLY A 37 2.54 -2.04 7.46
C GLY A 37 1.18 -2.65 7.31
N GLY A 38 1.08 -3.58 6.38
CA GLY A 38 -0.16 -4.27 6.09
C GLY A 38 0.02 -5.32 5.01
N ALA A 39 -1.09 -6.00 4.72
CA ALA A 39 -1.16 -7.07 3.74
C ALA A 39 -2.24 -6.78 2.71
N SER A 40 -2.00 -7.10 1.43
CA SER A 40 -2.94 -6.85 0.33
C SER A 40 -3.41 -5.37 0.32
N ALA A 41 -4.71 -5.10 0.46
CA ALA A 41 -5.25 -3.75 0.58
C ALA A 41 -4.68 -2.97 1.78
N GLY A 42 -4.34 -3.64 2.88
CA GLY A 42 -3.67 -2.98 4.02
C GLY A 42 -2.27 -2.48 3.68
N ALA A 43 -1.55 -3.15 2.79
CA ALA A 43 -0.25 -2.68 2.32
C ALA A 43 -0.40 -1.45 1.40
N ASN A 44 -1.47 -1.41 0.59
CA ASN A 44 -1.87 -0.22 -0.16
C ASN A 44 -2.10 0.97 0.80
N LEU A 45 -2.91 0.77 1.84
CA LEU A 45 -3.21 1.80 2.84
C LEU A 45 -1.96 2.27 3.57
N ALA A 46 -1.04 1.37 3.96
CA ALA A 46 0.21 1.76 4.61
C ALA A 46 1.10 2.63 3.70
N MET A 47 1.19 2.28 2.41
CA MET A 47 1.89 3.09 1.41
C MET A 47 1.21 4.45 1.21
N ALA A 48 -0.10 4.46 0.97
CA ALA A 48 -0.88 5.66 0.71
C ALA A 48 -0.86 6.63 1.90
N ALA A 49 -0.99 6.11 3.13
CA ALA A 49 -0.90 6.93 4.33
C ALA A 49 0.49 7.57 4.47
N THR A 50 1.55 6.81 4.18
CA THR A 50 2.93 7.34 4.23
C THR A 50 3.17 8.41 3.17
N LEU A 51 2.64 8.24 1.96
CA LEU A 51 2.65 9.26 0.91
C LEU A 51 1.93 10.54 1.38
N MET A 52 0.69 10.39 1.89
CA MET A 52 -0.10 11.50 2.40
C MET A 52 0.60 12.24 3.55
N MET A 53 1.24 11.50 4.46
CA MET A 53 2.01 12.07 5.56
C MET A 53 3.22 12.87 5.05
N ARG A 54 3.99 12.31 4.12
CA ARG A 54 5.15 12.99 3.55
C ARG A 54 4.73 14.28 2.84
N ASP A 55 3.71 14.21 2.00
CA ASP A 55 3.27 15.34 1.19
C ASP A 55 2.64 16.43 2.06
N GLY A 56 2.07 16.05 3.21
CA GLY A 56 1.58 16.97 4.24
C GLY A 56 2.66 17.51 5.20
N GLY A 57 3.93 17.11 5.05
CA GLY A 57 5.02 17.52 5.95
C GLY A 57 4.90 16.95 7.37
N LEU A 58 4.21 15.82 7.53
CA LEU A 58 3.98 15.15 8.81
C LEU A 58 5.13 14.19 9.17
N ALA A 59 5.19 13.78 10.43
CA ALA A 59 6.22 12.87 10.93
C ALA A 59 6.08 11.47 10.33
N LEU A 60 7.05 11.04 9.52
CA LEU A 60 6.99 9.74 8.84
C LEU A 60 7.22 8.54 9.77
N PRO A 61 6.62 7.37 9.45
CA PRO A 61 7.03 6.13 10.08
C PRO A 61 8.49 5.83 9.74
N ARG A 62 9.13 5.07 10.62
CA ARG A 62 10.53 4.68 10.48
C ARG A 62 10.74 3.60 9.41
N PHE A 63 9.70 2.82 9.11
CA PHE A 63 9.78 1.64 8.26
C PHE A 63 8.42 1.27 7.67
N LEU A 64 8.44 0.62 6.52
CA LEU A 64 7.27 0.06 5.82
C LEU A 64 7.35 -1.47 5.72
N LEU A 65 6.35 -2.18 6.25
CA LEU A 65 6.19 -3.63 6.10
C LEU A 65 5.05 -3.94 5.12
N LEU A 66 5.40 -4.41 3.93
CA LEU A 66 4.50 -4.45 2.78
C LEU A 66 4.32 -5.89 2.27
N LEU A 67 3.19 -6.52 2.60
CA LEU A 67 2.95 -7.93 2.32
C LEU A 67 1.97 -8.09 1.14
N TYR A 68 2.44 -8.64 0.01
CA TYR A 68 1.63 -8.99 -1.17
C TYR A 68 0.56 -7.95 -1.53
N GLY A 69 0.99 -6.69 -1.64
CA GLY A 69 0.08 -5.54 -1.72
C GLY A 69 -0.47 -5.24 -3.11
N VAL A 70 -1.54 -4.44 -3.13
CA VAL A 70 -2.08 -3.79 -4.33
C VAL A 70 -1.44 -2.41 -4.46
N TYR A 71 -0.75 -2.11 -5.55
CA TYR A 71 -0.05 -0.82 -5.71
C TYR A 71 -0.37 -0.09 -7.00
N ALA A 72 -1.10 -0.75 -7.89
CA ALA A 72 -1.76 -0.15 -9.04
C ALA A 72 -3.20 -0.68 -9.11
N MET A 73 -4.17 0.21 -9.27
CA MET A 73 -5.56 -0.17 -9.52
C MET A 73 -5.74 -0.63 -10.97
N ARG A 74 -4.94 -1.60 -11.44
CA ARG A 74 -4.93 -2.11 -12.83
C ARG A 74 -5.20 -3.61 -12.88
N THR A 75 -5.69 -4.08 -14.02
CA THR A 75 -6.26 -5.43 -14.20
C THR A 75 -5.70 -6.14 -15.43
N ASP A 76 -4.53 -5.71 -15.89
CA ASP A 76 -3.95 -6.06 -17.19
C ASP A 76 -2.54 -6.65 -17.08
N THR A 77 -2.11 -7.05 -15.88
CA THR A 77 -0.77 -7.61 -15.64
C THR A 77 -0.68 -9.08 -16.04
N GLU A 78 0.55 -9.57 -16.23
CA GLU A 78 0.78 -10.98 -16.52
C GLU A 78 0.35 -11.86 -15.34
N SER A 79 0.69 -11.48 -14.10
CA SER A 79 0.24 -12.20 -12.90
C SER A 79 -1.28 -12.23 -12.76
N TYR A 80 -1.96 -11.13 -13.08
CA TYR A 80 -3.42 -11.06 -13.06
C TYR A 80 -4.05 -12.10 -14.00
N ARG A 81 -3.49 -12.24 -15.22
CA ARG A 81 -3.93 -13.25 -16.19
C ARG A 81 -3.55 -14.68 -15.79
N LEU A 82 -2.36 -14.90 -15.22
CA LEU A 82 -1.86 -16.23 -14.90
C LEU A 82 -2.46 -16.83 -13.62
N PHE A 83 -2.77 -16.00 -12.62
CA PHE A 83 -3.18 -16.45 -11.29
C PHE A 83 -4.55 -15.91 -10.86
N GLY A 84 -5.22 -15.12 -11.71
CA GLY A 84 -6.55 -14.55 -11.42
C GLY A 84 -7.73 -15.49 -11.66
N ASP A 85 -7.50 -16.77 -11.93
CA ASP A 85 -8.58 -17.76 -12.10
C ASP A 85 -9.23 -18.19 -10.76
N GLY A 86 -8.66 -17.74 -9.63
CA GLY A 86 -9.15 -18.03 -8.28
C GLY A 86 -8.60 -19.31 -7.65
N ASN A 87 -7.83 -20.13 -8.40
CA ASN A 87 -7.29 -21.40 -7.88
C ASN A 87 -6.24 -21.22 -6.77
N TYR A 88 -5.70 -20.01 -6.62
CA TYR A 88 -4.69 -19.66 -5.62
C TYR A 88 -5.26 -18.81 -4.47
N GLY A 89 -6.58 -18.82 -4.28
CA GLY A 89 -7.29 -18.17 -3.18
C GLY A 89 -7.80 -16.75 -3.47
N LEU A 90 -7.19 -16.02 -4.41
CA LEU A 90 -7.63 -14.70 -4.87
C LEU A 90 -7.82 -14.72 -6.39
N GLY A 91 -9.01 -14.31 -6.86
CA GLY A 91 -9.35 -14.24 -8.27
C GLY A 91 -9.49 -12.81 -8.80
N ALA A 92 -9.39 -12.66 -10.11
CA ALA A 92 -9.57 -11.40 -10.84
C ALA A 92 -10.96 -10.78 -10.57
N GLU A 93 -12.03 -11.56 -10.67
CA GLU A 93 -13.39 -11.07 -10.42
C GLU A 93 -13.56 -10.50 -9.00
N ALA A 94 -12.92 -11.14 -8.01
CA ALA A 94 -12.93 -10.65 -6.63
C ALA A 94 -12.16 -9.33 -6.49
N LEU A 95 -11.00 -9.21 -7.13
CA LEU A 95 -10.22 -7.97 -7.16
C LEU A 95 -11.01 -6.83 -7.81
N ASP A 96 -11.64 -7.08 -8.96
CA ASP A 96 -12.49 -6.11 -9.66
C ASP A 96 -13.67 -5.67 -8.79
N PHE A 97 -14.29 -6.63 -8.11
CA PHE A 97 -15.36 -6.34 -7.17
C PHE A 97 -14.88 -5.46 -6.01
N PHE A 98 -13.76 -5.79 -5.36
CA PHE A 98 -13.20 -4.97 -4.27
C PHE A 98 -12.83 -3.56 -4.71
N MET A 99 -12.24 -3.41 -5.90
CA MET A 99 -11.97 -2.08 -6.48
C MET A 99 -13.25 -1.27 -6.67
N SER A 100 -14.34 -1.89 -7.14
CA SER A 100 -15.63 -1.21 -7.33
C SER A 100 -16.28 -0.73 -6.01
N LEU A 101 -16.05 -1.48 -4.92
CA LEU A 101 -16.50 -1.11 -3.58
C LEU A 101 -15.67 0.05 -3.01
N TYR A 102 -14.36 0.02 -3.22
CA TYR A 102 -13.41 0.96 -2.63
C TYR A 102 -13.37 2.32 -3.33
N LEU A 103 -13.27 2.34 -4.66
CA LEU A 103 -13.11 3.57 -5.44
C LEU A 103 -14.44 4.30 -5.60
N ARG A 104 -14.40 5.63 -5.70
CA ARG A 104 -15.61 6.45 -5.93
C ARG A 104 -16.02 6.39 -7.40
N ASP A 105 -15.03 6.50 -8.29
CA ASP A 105 -15.19 6.43 -9.73
C ASP A 105 -13.91 5.90 -10.41
N ALA A 106 -13.93 5.82 -11.74
CA ALA A 106 -12.81 5.29 -12.52
C ALA A 106 -11.57 6.19 -12.50
N ALA A 107 -11.71 7.50 -12.26
CA ALA A 107 -10.60 8.43 -12.23
C ALA A 107 -9.71 8.20 -11.00
N ASP A 108 -10.29 7.72 -9.89
CA ASP A 108 -9.53 7.34 -8.69
C ASP A 108 -8.44 6.29 -8.98
N ARG A 109 -8.57 5.46 -10.03
CA ARG A 109 -7.54 4.47 -10.40
C ARG A 109 -6.20 5.11 -10.71
N ALA A 110 -6.20 6.35 -11.23
CA ALA A 110 -4.99 7.11 -11.55
C ALA A 110 -4.49 7.97 -10.37
N ASN A 111 -5.23 8.01 -9.25
CA ASN A 111 -4.82 8.78 -8.08
C ASN A 111 -3.63 8.08 -7.39
N PRO A 112 -2.52 8.79 -7.11
CA PRO A 112 -1.35 8.20 -6.43
C PRO A 112 -1.63 7.61 -5.04
N LEU A 113 -2.71 8.00 -4.36
CA LEU A 113 -3.10 7.40 -3.08
C LEU A 113 -3.91 6.11 -3.24
N ALA A 114 -4.47 5.84 -4.42
CA ALA A 114 -5.09 4.55 -4.75
C ALA A 114 -4.09 3.63 -5.46
N SER A 115 -3.24 4.21 -6.31
CA SER A 115 -2.16 3.54 -7.05
C SER A 115 -0.79 4.10 -6.66
N PRO A 116 -0.24 3.75 -5.48
CA PRO A 116 1.05 4.24 -4.98
C PRO A 116 2.21 4.17 -5.96
N VAL A 117 2.22 3.20 -6.89
CA VAL A 117 3.28 3.09 -7.91
C VAL A 117 3.38 4.31 -8.84
N LEU A 118 2.33 5.14 -8.92
CA LEU A 118 2.28 6.34 -9.75
C LEU A 118 2.77 7.60 -9.02
N ALA A 119 3.08 7.51 -7.72
CA ALA A 119 3.52 8.66 -6.93
C ALA A 119 5.01 8.98 -7.16
N ASP A 120 5.43 10.19 -6.78
CA ASP A 120 6.83 10.39 -6.41
C ASP A 120 7.12 9.58 -5.16
N LEU A 121 8.11 8.69 -5.20
CA LEU A 121 8.47 7.79 -4.09
C LEU A 121 9.72 8.24 -3.33
N ARG A 122 10.33 9.38 -3.71
CA ARG A 122 11.51 9.91 -3.03
C ARG A 122 11.17 10.31 -1.59
N GLY A 123 12.17 10.18 -0.72
CA GLY A 123 12.06 10.55 0.69
C GLY A 123 11.16 9.63 1.53
N LEU A 124 10.68 8.51 0.97
CA LEU A 124 9.96 7.49 1.74
C LEU A 124 10.91 6.69 2.64
N PRO A 125 10.41 6.15 3.76
CA PRO A 125 11.22 5.33 4.66
C PRO A 125 11.62 4.00 4.02
N PRO A 126 12.65 3.32 4.55
CA PRO A 126 13.00 1.97 4.12
C PRO A 126 11.80 1.01 4.20
N ALA A 127 11.77 0.05 3.28
CA ALA A 127 10.67 -0.89 3.16
C ALA A 127 11.14 -2.35 3.06
N PHE A 128 10.34 -3.26 3.58
CA PHE A 128 10.38 -4.67 3.24
C PHE A 128 9.15 -5.03 2.42
N VAL A 129 9.36 -5.70 1.29
CA VAL A 129 8.29 -6.14 0.39
C VAL A 129 8.30 -7.67 0.27
N ALA A 130 7.27 -8.33 0.80
CA ALA A 130 7.01 -9.75 0.55
C ALA A 130 6.15 -9.91 -0.70
N ILE A 131 6.59 -10.77 -1.61
CA ILE A 131 5.92 -11.04 -2.89
C ILE A 131 5.45 -12.49 -2.89
N ALA A 132 4.12 -12.71 -2.99
CA ALA A 132 3.59 -14.04 -3.20
C ALA A 132 3.75 -14.47 -4.67
N GLY A 133 4.33 -15.64 -4.91
CA GLY A 133 4.68 -16.09 -6.27
C GLY A 133 3.49 -16.49 -7.14
N LEU A 134 2.43 -17.03 -6.53
CA LEU A 134 1.19 -17.49 -7.18
C LEU A 134 0.02 -16.56 -6.82
N ASP A 135 0.22 -15.26 -7.06
CA ASP A 135 -0.72 -14.21 -6.66
C ASP A 135 -0.97 -13.29 -7.86
N PRO A 136 -2.23 -12.97 -8.20
CA PRO A 136 -2.54 -11.96 -9.23
C PRO A 136 -1.89 -10.60 -8.98
N LEU A 137 -1.55 -10.24 -7.73
CA LEU A 137 -0.90 -8.99 -7.32
C LEU A 137 0.64 -9.04 -7.35
N ARG A 138 1.24 -10.16 -7.76
CA ARG A 138 2.70 -10.33 -7.80
C ARG A 138 3.39 -9.21 -8.60
N ASP A 139 2.88 -8.90 -9.79
CA ASP A 139 3.52 -7.92 -10.66
C ASP A 139 3.37 -6.48 -10.13
N ASP A 140 2.34 -6.20 -9.34
CA ASP A 140 2.18 -4.93 -8.63
C ASP A 140 3.27 -4.76 -7.56
N SER A 141 3.51 -5.79 -6.75
CA SER A 141 4.56 -5.77 -5.74
C SER A 141 5.96 -5.65 -6.36
N ARG A 142 6.19 -6.28 -7.52
CA ARG A 142 7.43 -6.13 -8.30
C ARG A 142 7.59 -4.71 -8.84
N ALA A 143 6.53 -4.12 -9.40
CA ALA A 143 6.54 -2.77 -9.93
C ALA A 143 6.84 -1.75 -8.82
N LEU A 144 6.14 -1.82 -7.68
CA LEU A 144 6.44 -0.92 -6.56
C LEU A 144 7.88 -1.07 -6.05
N THR A 145 8.37 -2.31 -5.92
CA THR A 145 9.76 -2.56 -5.49
C THR A 145 10.77 -1.92 -6.43
N HIS A 146 10.51 -1.98 -7.74
CA HIS A 146 11.35 -1.32 -8.74
C HIS A 146 11.33 0.21 -8.57
N GLU A 147 10.14 0.81 -8.50
CA GLU A 147 9.99 2.27 -8.40
C GLU A 147 10.57 2.83 -7.09
N LEU A 148 10.38 2.14 -5.96
CA LEU A 148 10.99 2.53 -4.68
C LEU A 148 12.52 2.58 -4.79
N ARG A 149 13.13 1.55 -5.39
CA ARG A 149 14.59 1.51 -5.59
C ARG A 149 15.07 2.58 -6.56
N ALA A 150 14.32 2.81 -7.64
CA ALA A 150 14.62 3.89 -8.59
C ALA A 150 14.56 5.27 -7.93
N ALA A 151 13.67 5.46 -6.96
CA ALA A 151 13.57 6.66 -6.14
C ALA A 151 14.62 6.77 -5.01
N GLY A 152 15.54 5.80 -4.90
CA GLY A 152 16.60 5.79 -3.89
C GLY A 152 16.17 5.30 -2.51
N VAL A 153 14.99 4.66 -2.40
CA VAL A 153 14.52 4.06 -1.14
C VAL A 153 15.21 2.72 -0.90
N ALA A 154 15.67 2.47 0.32
CA ALA A 154 16.22 1.19 0.72
C ALA A 154 15.10 0.14 0.78
N VAL A 155 15.19 -0.90 -0.06
CA VAL A 155 14.16 -1.95 -0.13
C VAL A 155 14.78 -3.35 -0.04
N GLU A 156 14.41 -4.06 1.02
CA GLU A 156 14.54 -5.50 1.12
C GLU A 156 13.32 -6.18 0.51
N ARG A 157 13.53 -7.31 -0.18
CA ARG A 157 12.43 -8.06 -0.79
C ARG A 157 12.60 -9.56 -0.57
N GLU A 158 11.49 -10.24 -0.34
CA GLU A 158 11.39 -11.69 -0.28
C GLU A 158 10.35 -12.17 -1.31
N HIS A 159 10.63 -13.27 -1.99
CA HIS A 159 9.78 -13.86 -3.03
C HIS A 159 9.77 -15.38 -2.88
#